data_AF-A0A0P5AFU4-F1
#
_entry.id   AF-A0A0P5AFU4-F1
#
_cell.length_a   1.000
_cell.length_b   1.000
_cell.length_c   1.000
_cell.angle_alpha   90.00
_cell.angle_beta   90.00
_cell.angle_gamma   90.00
#
_symmetry.space_group_name_H-M   'P 1'
#
loop_
_entity.id
_entity.type
_entity.pdbx_description
1 polymer ?
#
loop_
_entity_poly.entity_id
_entity_poly.type
_entity_poly.pdbx_seq_one_letter_code
_entity_poly.pdbx_strand_id
1 'polypeptide(L)'
;MSDAWEEIQAVKSKRNELRERLQKRRKEREDLLGGGDSSSVVKTETNVKISDEANEVDSTATNKEANKEIENCVLRILTDATLSLPSDSRIICHSVSTQIGYAVSHTIVSNLLQKFAAQELIRLVDGVQENQPVLTITYAEHVRLVAMVNEDQQGNTLSLKRKRNTTLNFILSLFYSLKLCNNVENEVEVEESASPSQSLGVKEDLSKSKREKKDSKNNDVMNLLSLPSTREKENKKMGEEILDLLSKPTVKEKSLAERFRSQGGAQVKEFCAHGTKDECRRVWMSESEDGPESKWNCHRLHFRKIIQPHTDESLGDCSFLNTCFHMETCKYVHYEVDQAIKTKDDFEPSLLGQSVMSRGESTVLYPAQWIQCDLRSLDMAILGKFSVIMADPPWDIHMELPYGTLSDDEMRQLSIPILQDEGLIFLWVTGRAMELGRECLQLWGYERVDEIIWVKTNQLQRIIRTGRTGHWLNHGKEHCLVGMKGNPRMLNRGLDCDVIVAEVRATSHKPDEMYGIIERLSPGTRKIELFGRPHNVQPNWITLGNQLDGVHLLDPDIALAYQKHYPDATAPNAK
;
A
#
# COMPACT_ATOMS: atom_id res chain seq x y z
N MET A 1 56.97 -15.56 11.49
CA MET A 1 56.80 -14.46 10.49
C MET A 1 56.90 -14.98 9.05
N SER A 2 57.72 -16.00 8.77
CA SER A 2 57.72 -16.79 7.53
C SER A 2 56.35 -17.37 7.18
N ASP A 3 55.75 -18.11 8.12
CA ASP A 3 54.67 -19.06 7.84
C ASP A 3 53.38 -18.34 7.40
N ALA A 4 53.06 -17.20 8.03
CA ALA A 4 51.95 -16.34 7.63
C ALA A 4 52.13 -15.74 6.22
N TRP A 5 53.37 -15.56 5.75
CA TRP A 5 53.64 -15.10 4.39
C TRP A 5 53.45 -16.23 3.38
N GLU A 6 53.86 -17.46 3.72
CA GLU A 6 53.62 -18.66 2.91
C GLU A 6 52.13 -18.99 2.78
N GLU A 7 51.34 -18.88 3.86
CA GLU A 7 49.88 -19.01 3.78
C GLU A 7 49.24 -17.97 2.85
N ILE A 8 49.66 -16.71 2.94
CA ILE A 8 49.17 -15.64 2.05
C ILE A 8 49.52 -15.92 0.59
N GLN A 9 50.70 -16.47 0.31
CA GLN A 9 51.08 -16.88 -1.05
C GLN A 9 50.28 -18.10 -1.53
N ALA A 10 50.06 -19.10 -0.68
CA ALA A 10 49.23 -20.26 -1.00
C ALA A 10 47.77 -19.87 -1.31
N VAL A 11 47.20 -18.94 -0.55
CA VAL A 11 45.85 -18.38 -0.81
C VAL A 11 45.82 -17.58 -2.12
N LYS A 12 46.85 -16.78 -2.42
CA LYS A 12 46.96 -16.08 -3.71
C LYS A 12 47.06 -17.06 -4.89
N SER A 13 47.85 -18.12 -4.76
CA SER A 13 48.00 -19.15 -5.79
C SER A 13 46.67 -19.84 -6.08
N LYS A 14 45.98 -20.36 -5.05
CA LYS A 14 44.65 -20.98 -5.17
C LYS A 14 43.61 -20.05 -5.81
N ARG A 15 43.67 -18.74 -5.52
CA ARG A 15 42.77 -17.74 -6.12
C ARG A 15 43.06 -17.50 -7.62
N ASN A 16 44.32 -17.58 -8.03
CA ASN A 16 44.73 -17.43 -9.43
C ASN A 16 44.35 -18.68 -10.25
N GLU A 17 44.64 -19.89 -9.75
CA GLU A 17 44.20 -21.15 -10.38
C GLU A 17 42.68 -21.22 -10.60
N LEU A 18 41.90 -20.76 -9.62
CA LEU A 18 40.43 -20.69 -9.74
C LEU A 18 40.00 -19.72 -10.84
N ARG A 19 40.70 -18.59 -10.98
CA ARG A 19 40.43 -17.59 -12.02
C ARG A 19 40.75 -18.11 -13.42
N GLU A 20 41.87 -18.81 -13.58
CA GLU A 20 42.23 -19.48 -14.84
C GLU A 20 41.24 -20.59 -15.21
N ARG A 21 40.82 -21.43 -14.25
CA ARG A 21 39.80 -22.46 -14.48
C ARG A 21 38.46 -21.87 -14.93
N LEU A 22 38.05 -20.73 -14.38
CA LEU A 22 36.84 -20.02 -14.80
C LEU A 22 36.98 -19.39 -16.20
N GLN A 23 38.15 -18.81 -16.52
CA GLN A 23 38.43 -18.31 -17.88
C GLN A 23 38.47 -19.44 -18.91
N LYS A 24 39.06 -20.59 -18.57
CA LYS A 24 39.09 -21.77 -19.44
C LYS A 24 37.67 -22.27 -19.76
N ARG A 25 36.82 -22.45 -18.73
CA ARG A 25 35.41 -22.84 -18.92
C ARG A 25 34.59 -21.82 -19.72
N ARG A 26 34.91 -20.54 -19.61
CA ARG A 26 34.28 -19.50 -20.42
C ARG A 26 34.71 -19.62 -21.89
N LYS A 27 36.00 -19.81 -22.15
CA LYS A 27 36.53 -20.00 -23.51
C LYS A 27 36.01 -21.30 -24.14
N GLU A 28 35.95 -22.40 -23.40
CA GLU A 28 35.32 -23.66 -23.83
C GLU A 28 33.84 -23.47 -24.21
N ARG A 29 33.11 -22.57 -23.53
CA ARG A 29 31.72 -22.20 -23.91
C ARG A 29 31.63 -21.27 -25.11
N GLU A 30 32.57 -20.33 -25.27
CA GLU A 30 32.63 -19.45 -26.44
C GLU A 30 33.03 -20.26 -27.70
N ASP A 31 33.96 -21.21 -27.60
CA ASP A 31 34.33 -22.14 -28.69
C ASP A 31 33.17 -23.09 -29.06
N LEU A 32 32.37 -23.55 -28.08
CA LEU A 32 31.15 -24.36 -28.33
C LEU A 32 30.01 -23.59 -29.01
N LEU A 33 30.00 -22.25 -28.93
CA LEU A 33 28.98 -21.39 -29.51
C LEU A 33 29.43 -20.70 -30.82
N GLY A 34 30.74 -20.73 -31.12
CA GLY A 34 31.33 -20.09 -32.30
C GLY A 34 31.41 -20.96 -33.56
N GLY A 35 31.08 -22.25 -33.49
CA GLY A 35 31.22 -23.21 -34.59
C GLY A 35 29.89 -23.65 -35.19
N GLY A 36 29.28 -22.85 -36.07
CA GLY A 36 28.00 -23.23 -36.69
C GLY A 36 27.34 -22.23 -37.62
N ASP A 37 27.98 -21.88 -38.74
CA ASP A 37 27.27 -21.33 -39.91
C ASP A 37 27.70 -22.07 -41.18
N SER A 38 26.92 -23.09 -41.57
CA SER A 38 26.81 -23.59 -42.95
C SER A 38 25.78 -24.73 -43.05
N SER A 39 24.96 -24.63 -44.09
CA SER A 39 24.02 -25.60 -44.64
C SER A 39 24.33 -27.10 -44.43
N SER A 40 23.32 -27.89 -44.07
CA SER A 40 22.96 -29.08 -44.85
C SER A 40 21.54 -29.59 -44.52
N VAL A 41 20.68 -29.61 -45.53
CA VAL A 41 19.39 -30.29 -45.51
C VAL A 41 19.61 -31.77 -45.87
N VAL A 42 19.05 -32.70 -45.09
CA VAL A 42 18.85 -34.08 -45.54
C VAL A 42 17.35 -34.33 -45.66
N LYS A 43 16.91 -34.63 -46.88
CA LYS A 43 15.53 -35.04 -47.20
C LYS A 43 15.41 -36.56 -47.07
N THR A 44 14.22 -37.03 -46.73
CA THR A 44 13.67 -38.30 -47.24
C THR A 44 12.31 -38.02 -47.86
N GLU A 45 12.03 -38.68 -48.98
CA GLU A 45 10.98 -38.29 -49.94
C GLU A 45 9.78 -39.23 -49.86
N THR A 46 8.57 -38.74 -50.18
CA THR A 46 7.62 -39.43 -51.09
C THR A 46 6.60 -38.45 -51.68
N ASN A 47 6.96 -37.90 -52.83
CA ASN A 47 6.17 -37.57 -54.03
C ASN A 47 4.64 -37.81 -54.04
N VAL A 48 3.83 -36.77 -54.31
CA VAL A 48 2.91 -36.65 -55.49
C VAL A 48 2.83 -35.15 -55.88
N LYS A 49 2.73 -34.83 -57.18
CA LYS A 49 2.73 -33.47 -57.77
C LYS A 49 1.45 -33.17 -58.56
N ILE A 50 1.37 -31.91 -59.05
CA ILE A 50 0.48 -31.27 -60.06
C ILE A 50 -0.52 -30.32 -59.39
N SER A 51 -0.57 -29.01 -59.68
CA SER A 51 0.20 -28.19 -60.64
C SER A 51 0.29 -26.72 -60.19
N ASP A 52 1.42 -26.07 -60.48
CA ASP A 52 1.52 -24.61 -60.46
C ASP A 52 0.95 -24.01 -61.76
N GLU A 53 0.17 -22.94 -61.65
CA GLU A 53 0.21 -21.84 -62.61
C GLU A 53 0.41 -20.53 -61.84
N ALA A 54 1.45 -19.79 -62.21
CA ALA A 54 1.78 -18.52 -61.60
C ALA A 54 1.09 -17.37 -62.35
N ASN A 55 0.66 -16.35 -61.62
CA ASN A 55 0.83 -14.98 -62.06
C ASN A 55 0.86 -14.01 -60.87
N GLU A 56 1.61 -12.93 -61.09
CA GLU A 56 1.79 -11.72 -60.27
C GLU A 56 0.43 -11.13 -59.84
N VAL A 57 0.26 -10.32 -58.78
CA VAL A 57 0.98 -9.07 -58.42
C VAL A 57 0.73 -8.72 -56.93
N ASP A 58 1.71 -8.03 -56.33
CA ASP A 58 1.68 -7.17 -55.13
C ASP A 58 0.33 -6.95 -54.39
N SER A 59 0.21 -7.48 -53.15
CA SER A 59 -0.93 -7.21 -52.23
C SER A 59 -0.69 -7.60 -50.75
N THR A 60 0.53 -7.93 -50.32
CA THR A 60 0.79 -8.49 -48.98
C THR A 60 1.05 -7.46 -47.89
N ALA A 61 1.36 -6.20 -48.24
CA ALA A 61 1.52 -5.11 -47.27
C ALA A 61 0.17 -4.69 -46.66
N THR A 62 -0.81 -4.34 -47.49
CA THR A 62 -2.12 -3.82 -47.08
C THR A 62 -2.88 -4.72 -46.10
N ASN A 63 -2.70 -6.04 -46.20
CA ASN A 63 -3.28 -7.01 -45.25
C ASN A 63 -2.65 -6.95 -43.86
N LYS A 64 -1.40 -6.50 -43.70
CA LYS A 64 -0.73 -6.38 -42.39
C LYS A 64 -1.21 -5.14 -41.62
N GLU A 65 -1.29 -3.99 -42.29
CA GLU A 65 -1.87 -2.78 -41.68
C GLU A 65 -3.33 -2.99 -41.28
N ALA A 66 -4.15 -3.60 -42.15
CA ALA A 66 -5.56 -3.89 -41.84
C ALA A 66 -5.73 -4.82 -40.63
N ASN A 67 -4.93 -5.89 -40.52
CA ASN A 67 -4.99 -6.78 -39.36
C ASN A 67 -4.54 -6.08 -38.06
N LYS A 68 -3.58 -5.14 -38.14
CA LYS A 68 -3.15 -4.36 -36.97
C LYS A 68 -4.21 -3.34 -36.53
N GLU A 69 -4.97 -2.76 -37.47
CA GLU A 69 -6.11 -1.90 -37.17
C GLU A 69 -7.24 -2.68 -36.47
N ILE A 70 -7.54 -3.91 -36.91
CA ILE A 70 -8.49 -4.81 -36.23
C ILE A 70 -7.99 -5.15 -34.82
N GLU A 71 -6.72 -5.49 -34.66
CA GLU A 71 -6.11 -5.82 -33.36
C GLU A 71 -6.28 -4.68 -32.35
N ASN A 72 -5.97 -3.44 -32.76
CA ASN A 72 -6.12 -2.25 -31.91
C ASN A 72 -7.59 -1.89 -31.63
N CYS A 73 -8.51 -2.15 -32.56
CA CYS A 73 -9.94 -1.97 -32.33
C CYS A 73 -10.50 -2.96 -31.30
N VAL A 74 -10.10 -4.24 -31.38
CA VAL A 74 -10.47 -5.27 -30.39
C VAL A 74 -9.92 -4.90 -29.01
N LEU A 75 -8.64 -4.50 -28.90
CA LEU A 75 -8.06 -4.05 -27.63
C LEU A 75 -8.83 -2.85 -27.04
N ARG A 76 -9.17 -1.85 -27.85
CA ARG A 76 -9.94 -0.68 -27.40
C ARG A 76 -11.31 -1.06 -26.85
N ILE A 77 -12.02 -1.99 -27.50
CA ILE A 77 -13.33 -2.49 -27.05
C ILE A 77 -13.18 -3.30 -25.75
N LEU A 78 -12.10 -4.09 -25.59
CA LEU A 78 -11.83 -4.81 -24.34
C LEU A 78 -11.39 -3.90 -23.19
N THR A 79 -10.84 -2.71 -23.46
CA THR A 79 -10.56 -1.70 -22.43
C THR A 79 -11.77 -0.85 -22.03
N ASP A 80 -12.88 -0.89 -22.76
CA ASP A 80 -14.07 -0.08 -22.44
C ASP A 80 -14.71 -0.58 -21.14
N ALA A 81 -14.81 0.31 -20.14
CA ALA A 81 -15.34 0.00 -18.82
C ALA A 81 -16.87 -0.27 -18.80
N THR A 82 -17.54 -0.15 -19.96
CA THR A 82 -18.97 -0.47 -20.13
C THR A 82 -19.24 -1.91 -20.58
N LEU A 83 -18.20 -2.71 -20.85
CA LEU A 83 -18.35 -4.10 -21.32
C LEU A 83 -18.93 -5.01 -20.20
N SER A 84 -20.19 -5.40 -20.32
CA SER A 84 -20.81 -6.37 -19.40
C SER A 84 -20.27 -7.78 -19.65
N LEU A 85 -19.44 -8.28 -18.73
CA LEU A 85 -19.02 -9.68 -18.70
C LEU A 85 -20.16 -10.55 -18.12
N PRO A 86 -20.41 -11.77 -18.66
CA PRO A 86 -19.73 -12.39 -19.79
C PRO A 86 -20.15 -11.81 -21.15
N SER A 87 -19.22 -11.74 -22.09
CA SER A 87 -19.44 -11.20 -23.45
C SER A 87 -19.01 -12.20 -24.53
N ASP A 88 -19.85 -12.41 -25.54
CA ASP A 88 -19.61 -13.39 -26.61
C ASP A 88 -18.83 -12.81 -27.79
N SER A 89 -18.00 -13.65 -28.44
CA SER A 89 -17.19 -13.24 -29.59
C SER A 89 -18.00 -12.75 -30.79
N ARG A 90 -19.28 -13.13 -30.92
CA ARG A 90 -20.19 -12.60 -31.95
C ARG A 90 -20.55 -11.12 -31.69
N ILE A 91 -20.77 -10.75 -30.43
CA ILE A 91 -21.08 -9.36 -30.02
C ILE A 91 -19.86 -8.47 -30.29
N ILE A 92 -18.68 -8.93 -29.89
CA ILE A 92 -17.42 -8.21 -30.13
C ILE A 92 -17.15 -8.09 -31.64
N CYS A 93 -17.35 -9.15 -32.43
CA CYS A 93 -17.20 -9.09 -33.89
C CYS A 93 -18.17 -8.09 -34.54
N HIS A 94 -19.40 -7.99 -34.06
CA HIS A 94 -20.36 -6.97 -34.51
C HIS A 94 -19.89 -5.56 -34.13
N SER A 95 -19.53 -5.32 -32.87
CA SER A 95 -19.03 -4.03 -32.38
C SER A 95 -17.77 -3.54 -33.11
N VAL A 96 -16.82 -4.44 -33.39
CA VAL A 96 -15.63 -4.16 -34.21
C VAL A 96 -16.05 -3.74 -35.63
N SER A 97 -16.97 -4.49 -36.26
CA SER A 97 -17.46 -4.17 -37.60
C SER A 97 -18.18 -2.81 -37.64
N THR A 98 -18.95 -2.45 -36.60
CA THR A 98 -19.56 -1.12 -36.45
C THR A 98 -18.51 -0.01 -36.27
N GLN A 99 -17.43 -0.25 -35.53
CA GLN A 99 -16.42 0.78 -35.26
C GLN A 99 -15.43 1.02 -36.43
N ILE A 100 -15.15 0.02 -37.27
CA ILE A 100 -14.22 0.17 -38.41
C ILE A 100 -14.98 0.37 -39.75
N GLY A 101 -16.28 0.04 -39.81
CA GLY A 101 -17.13 0.34 -40.98
C GLY A 101 -17.04 -0.67 -42.13
N TYR A 102 -16.35 -1.80 -41.94
CA TYR A 102 -16.36 -2.94 -42.88
C TYR A 102 -16.70 -4.26 -42.18
N ALA A 103 -17.14 -5.25 -42.96
CA ALA A 103 -17.47 -6.58 -42.47
C ALA A 103 -16.19 -7.37 -42.10
N VAL A 104 -15.97 -7.62 -40.81
CA VAL A 104 -14.83 -8.41 -40.33
C VAL A 104 -15.20 -9.89 -40.24
N SER A 105 -14.32 -10.78 -40.69
CA SER A 105 -14.53 -12.23 -40.53
C SER A 105 -14.40 -12.65 -39.07
N HIS A 106 -15.37 -13.42 -38.58
CA HIS A 106 -15.37 -14.00 -37.22
C HIS A 106 -14.10 -14.80 -36.92
N THR A 107 -13.51 -15.45 -37.94
CA THR A 107 -12.25 -16.20 -37.82
C THR A 107 -11.02 -15.36 -37.49
N ILE A 108 -11.00 -14.07 -37.87
CA ILE A 108 -9.89 -13.15 -37.53
C ILE A 108 -10.02 -12.75 -36.06
N VAL A 109 -11.24 -12.40 -35.63
CA VAL A 109 -11.53 -12.02 -34.24
C VAL A 109 -11.30 -13.21 -33.29
N SER A 110 -11.67 -14.44 -33.66
CA SER A 110 -11.40 -15.63 -32.83
C SER A 110 -9.91 -15.87 -32.63
N ASN A 111 -9.10 -15.72 -33.68
CA ASN A 111 -7.65 -15.90 -33.61
C ASN A 111 -6.98 -14.81 -32.74
N LEU A 112 -7.46 -13.56 -32.82
CA LEU A 112 -6.99 -12.46 -31.97
C LEU A 112 -7.38 -12.65 -30.50
N LEU A 113 -8.61 -13.10 -30.22
CA LEU A 113 -9.03 -13.44 -28.85
C LEU A 113 -8.17 -14.59 -28.28
N GLN A 114 -7.90 -15.63 -29.05
CA GLN A 114 -6.99 -16.70 -28.64
C GLN A 114 -5.55 -16.21 -28.40
N LYS A 115 -5.04 -15.27 -29.21
CA LYS A 115 -3.75 -14.59 -29.00
C LYS A 115 -3.72 -13.84 -27.67
N PHE A 116 -4.76 -13.07 -27.35
CA PHE A 116 -4.85 -12.32 -26.08
C PHE A 116 -5.03 -13.23 -24.86
N ALA A 117 -5.72 -14.37 -25.01
CA ALA A 117 -5.81 -15.40 -23.97
C ALA A 117 -4.44 -16.07 -23.71
N ALA A 118 -3.67 -16.35 -24.76
CA ALA A 118 -2.30 -16.86 -24.64
C ALA A 118 -1.31 -15.83 -24.02
N GLN A 119 -1.66 -14.54 -24.03
CA GLN A 119 -0.94 -13.46 -23.35
C GLN A 119 -1.47 -13.17 -21.93
N GLU A 120 -2.37 -14.00 -21.41
CA GLU A 120 -3.04 -13.87 -20.09
C GLU A 120 -3.93 -12.62 -19.92
N LEU A 121 -4.20 -11.86 -20.99
CA LEU A 121 -4.97 -10.60 -20.90
C LEU A 121 -6.47 -10.83 -20.67
N ILE A 122 -6.99 -11.97 -21.13
CA ILE A 122 -8.40 -12.37 -21.03
C ILE A 122 -8.52 -13.87 -20.74
N ARG A 123 -9.62 -14.30 -20.10
CA ARG A 123 -9.98 -15.72 -19.97
C ARG A 123 -11.17 -16.05 -20.88
N LEU A 124 -10.95 -17.01 -21.77
CA LEU A 124 -11.96 -17.54 -22.68
C LEU A 124 -12.52 -18.86 -22.15
N VAL A 125 -13.79 -19.11 -22.45
CA VAL A 125 -14.42 -20.43 -22.36
C VAL A 125 -14.94 -20.79 -23.74
N ASP A 126 -14.60 -21.99 -24.21
CA ASP A 126 -15.11 -22.54 -25.47
C ASP A 126 -16.56 -22.99 -25.29
N GLY A 127 -17.46 -22.46 -26.12
CA GLY A 127 -18.87 -22.82 -26.16
C GLY A 127 -19.31 -23.22 -27.56
N VAL A 128 -20.37 -24.04 -27.65
CA VAL A 128 -21.01 -24.36 -28.93
C VAL A 128 -22.46 -23.90 -28.87
N GLN A 129 -22.82 -22.95 -29.74
CA GLN A 129 -24.20 -22.51 -29.95
C GLN A 129 -24.47 -22.53 -31.46
N GLU A 130 -25.60 -23.14 -31.86
CA GLU A 130 -26.04 -23.21 -33.26
C GLU A 130 -25.02 -23.82 -34.23
N ASN A 131 -24.41 -24.96 -33.86
CA ASN A 131 -23.46 -25.70 -34.70
C ASN A 131 -22.19 -24.94 -35.13
N GLN A 132 -21.84 -23.84 -34.46
CA GLN A 132 -20.57 -23.13 -34.66
C GLN A 132 -19.87 -22.85 -33.33
N PRO A 133 -18.51 -22.84 -33.30
CA PRO A 133 -17.75 -22.54 -32.09
C PRO A 133 -17.87 -21.04 -31.73
N VAL A 134 -18.18 -20.77 -30.47
CA VAL A 134 -18.27 -19.43 -29.89
C VAL A 134 -17.28 -19.34 -28.72
N LEU A 135 -16.59 -18.21 -28.62
CA LEU A 135 -15.68 -17.92 -27.52
C LEU A 135 -16.37 -16.91 -26.60
N THR A 136 -16.59 -17.27 -25.35
CA THR A 136 -17.19 -16.36 -24.35
C THR A 136 -16.08 -15.85 -23.43
N ILE A 137 -15.97 -14.52 -23.31
CA ILE A 137 -15.03 -13.87 -22.40
C ILE A 137 -15.65 -13.86 -21.00
N THR A 138 -14.95 -14.47 -20.05
CA THR A 138 -15.37 -14.56 -18.64
C THR A 138 -14.66 -13.55 -17.74
N TYR A 139 -13.45 -13.13 -18.11
CA TYR A 139 -12.62 -12.21 -17.35
C TYR A 139 -11.68 -11.45 -18.28
N ALA A 140 -11.45 -10.17 -18.00
CA ALA A 140 -10.51 -9.30 -18.73
C ALA A 140 -9.67 -8.47 -17.75
N GLU A 141 -8.34 -8.50 -17.90
CA GLU A 141 -7.42 -7.79 -16.99
C GLU A 141 -7.15 -6.37 -17.51
N HIS A 142 -8.08 -5.43 -17.22
CA HIS A 142 -8.07 -4.06 -17.75
C HIS A 142 -6.72 -3.33 -17.62
N VAL A 143 -5.95 -3.56 -16.55
CA VAL A 143 -4.64 -2.89 -16.34
C VAL A 143 -3.61 -3.31 -17.39
N ARG A 144 -3.53 -4.60 -17.74
CA ARG A 144 -2.59 -5.11 -18.76
C ARG A 144 -3.07 -4.79 -20.18
N LEU A 145 -4.39 -4.80 -20.41
CA LEU A 145 -4.99 -4.34 -21.67
C LEU A 145 -4.67 -2.86 -21.96
N VAL A 146 -4.82 -1.97 -20.97
CA VAL A 146 -4.44 -0.55 -21.10
C VAL A 146 -2.93 -0.38 -21.34
N ALA A 147 -2.08 -1.22 -20.74
CA ALA A 147 -0.65 -1.17 -20.99
C ALA A 147 -0.30 -1.47 -22.48
N MET A 148 -0.89 -2.52 -23.06
CA MET A 148 -0.66 -2.87 -24.48
C MET A 148 -1.12 -1.77 -25.45
N VAL A 149 -2.26 -1.12 -25.19
CA VAL A 149 -2.75 0.01 -26.00
C VAL A 149 -1.79 1.21 -25.96
N ASN A 150 -1.09 1.43 -24.84
CA ASN A 150 -0.17 2.54 -24.68
C ASN A 150 1.21 2.31 -25.33
N GLU A 151 1.69 1.06 -25.41
CA GLU A 151 2.96 0.74 -26.08
C GLU A 151 2.89 1.06 -27.59
N ASP A 152 1.78 0.74 -28.23
CA ASP A 152 1.63 0.89 -29.69
C ASP A 152 1.53 2.37 -30.14
N GLN A 153 1.11 3.29 -29.26
CA GLN A 153 1.13 4.73 -29.53
C GLN A 153 2.54 5.35 -29.50
N GLN A 154 3.47 4.78 -28.72
CA GLN A 154 4.84 5.32 -28.62
C GLN A 154 5.72 4.98 -29.83
N GLY A 155 5.31 4.00 -30.65
CA GLY A 155 6.04 3.60 -31.86
C GLY A 155 6.10 4.65 -32.97
N ASN A 156 5.17 5.62 -32.99
CA ASN A 156 4.97 6.54 -34.13
C ASN A 156 5.51 7.97 -33.94
N THR A 157 6.28 8.25 -32.86
CA THR A 157 6.82 9.60 -32.56
C THR A 157 8.33 9.59 -32.23
N LEU A 158 9.13 8.87 -33.02
CA LEU A 158 10.60 8.85 -32.89
C LEU A 158 11.35 9.53 -34.04
N SER A 159 11.09 10.82 -34.25
CA SER A 159 12.04 11.72 -34.92
C SER A 159 11.98 13.15 -34.35
N LEU A 160 12.74 13.42 -33.28
CA LEU A 160 13.41 14.71 -32.93
C LEU A 160 13.91 14.74 -31.46
N LYS A 161 15.22 14.52 -31.31
CA LYS A 161 16.16 14.93 -30.24
C LYS A 161 15.61 15.48 -28.89
N ARG A 162 16.01 14.80 -27.81
CA ARG A 162 16.46 15.34 -26.49
C ARG A 162 15.64 16.47 -25.82
N LYS A 163 14.94 16.14 -24.72
CA LYS A 163 15.22 16.70 -23.37
C LYS A 163 14.43 15.96 -22.27
N ARG A 164 14.80 16.22 -21.00
CA ARG A 164 14.24 15.63 -19.77
C ARG A 164 12.88 16.28 -19.42
N ASN A 165 12.14 15.62 -18.51
CA ASN A 165 10.95 16.08 -17.78
C ASN A 165 9.58 15.91 -18.47
N THR A 166 8.98 14.71 -18.36
CA THR A 166 7.52 14.50 -18.54
C THR A 166 7.02 13.27 -17.76
N THR A 167 6.89 13.40 -16.44
CA THR A 167 6.19 12.40 -15.60
C THR A 167 5.29 13.04 -14.53
N LEU A 168 5.33 14.38 -14.40
CA LEU A 168 4.48 15.16 -13.48
C LEU A 168 3.21 15.73 -14.14
N ASN A 169 3.19 15.89 -15.48
CA ASN A 169 2.09 16.57 -16.16
C ASN A 169 0.86 15.69 -16.47
N PHE A 170 0.96 14.36 -16.42
CA PHE A 170 -0.20 13.49 -16.69
C PHE A 170 -1.12 13.35 -15.47
N ILE A 171 -0.54 13.32 -14.26
CA ILE A 171 -1.31 13.30 -13.00
C ILE A 171 -2.07 14.62 -12.81
N LEU A 172 -1.48 15.77 -13.18
CA LEU A 172 -2.21 17.05 -13.15
C LEU A 172 -3.41 17.11 -14.11
N SER A 173 -3.32 16.48 -15.29
CA SER A 173 -4.44 16.46 -16.26
C SER A 173 -5.64 15.67 -15.74
N LEU A 174 -5.40 14.50 -15.14
CA LEU A 174 -6.46 13.65 -14.59
C LEU A 174 -7.19 14.31 -13.41
N PHE A 175 -6.49 15.12 -12.60
CA PHE A 175 -7.08 15.94 -11.55
C PHE A 175 -7.85 17.17 -12.07
N TYR A 176 -7.59 17.64 -13.30
CA TYR A 176 -8.28 18.81 -13.86
C TYR A 176 -9.66 18.48 -14.43
N SER A 177 -9.82 17.30 -15.06
CA SER A 177 -11.11 16.87 -15.63
C SER A 177 -12.14 16.41 -14.60
N LEU A 178 -11.70 15.97 -13.40
CA LEU A 178 -12.59 15.58 -12.29
C LEU A 178 -13.10 16.78 -11.46
N LYS A 179 -12.76 18.01 -11.85
CA LYS A 179 -13.07 19.25 -11.11
C LYS A 179 -14.09 20.17 -11.82
N LEU A 180 -14.86 19.63 -12.77
CA LEU A 180 -15.80 20.38 -13.62
C LEU A 180 -17.29 20.03 -13.43
N CYS A 181 -17.63 19.24 -12.41
CA CYS A 181 -18.99 19.09 -11.90
C CYS A 181 -19.05 19.47 -10.41
N ASN A 182 -18.92 20.77 -10.10
CA ASN A 182 -19.48 21.45 -8.92
C ASN A 182 -19.10 22.94 -8.93
N ASN A 183 -19.71 23.70 -9.85
CA ASN A 183 -19.82 25.15 -9.76
C ASN A 183 -21.31 25.51 -9.89
N VAL A 184 -21.96 25.75 -8.76
CA VAL A 184 -23.11 26.67 -8.66
C VAL A 184 -22.74 27.64 -7.56
N GLU A 185 -22.72 28.93 -7.90
CA GLU A 185 -22.20 29.99 -7.03
C GLU A 185 -23.25 30.37 -5.98
N ASN A 186 -22.80 30.54 -4.73
CA ASN A 186 -23.57 31.23 -3.69
C ASN A 186 -23.23 32.72 -3.76
N GLU A 187 -24.16 33.55 -4.22
CA GLU A 187 -24.14 34.98 -3.89
C GLU A 187 -24.77 35.20 -2.51
N VAL A 188 -24.23 36.17 -1.76
CA VAL A 188 -24.60 36.45 -0.37
C VAL A 188 -25.61 37.60 -0.32
N GLU A 189 -26.62 37.45 0.53
CA GLU A 189 -27.68 38.44 0.76
C GLU A 189 -27.16 39.76 1.35
N VAL A 190 -27.81 40.87 0.96
CA VAL A 190 -27.84 42.12 1.73
C VAL A 190 -29.30 42.56 1.80
N GLU A 191 -29.84 42.70 3.01
CA GLU A 191 -31.19 43.20 3.26
C GLU A 191 -31.26 44.73 3.08
N GLU A 192 -32.33 45.26 2.44
CA GLU A 192 -33.08 46.37 3.04
C GLU A 192 -34.47 46.63 2.41
N SER A 193 -35.51 46.40 3.23
CA SER A 193 -36.75 47.20 3.37
C SER A 193 -37.80 47.39 2.24
N ALA A 194 -39.05 47.43 2.71
CA ALA A 194 -40.21 48.18 2.23
C ALA A 194 -41.04 47.71 0.99
N SER A 195 -42.35 47.73 1.19
CA SER A 195 -43.46 47.37 0.29
C SER A 195 -44.29 48.62 -0.08
N PRO A 196 -45.44 48.52 -0.78
CA PRO A 196 -45.71 48.02 -2.14
C PRO A 196 -46.47 49.06 -3.02
N SER A 197 -46.74 48.81 -4.32
CA SER A 197 -48.06 49.07 -5.01
C SER A 197 -48.06 49.18 -6.56
N GLN A 198 -49.25 48.95 -7.14
CA GLN A 198 -49.86 49.55 -8.37
C GLN A 198 -49.38 49.23 -9.82
N SER A 199 -50.11 48.28 -10.47
CA SER A 199 -51.08 48.45 -11.58
C SER A 199 -50.80 49.24 -12.90
N LEU A 200 -51.44 48.75 -14.00
CA LEU A 200 -51.67 49.33 -15.35
C LEU A 200 -50.46 49.25 -16.33
N GLY A 201 -50.60 49.06 -17.66
CA GLY A 201 -51.73 48.77 -18.57
C GLY A 201 -51.20 48.45 -20.00
N VAL A 202 -51.82 47.54 -20.79
CA VAL A 202 -52.82 47.83 -21.87
C VAL A 202 -52.25 47.86 -23.31
N LYS A 203 -52.73 46.93 -24.18
CA LYS A 203 -52.80 46.94 -25.69
C LYS A 203 -51.48 46.94 -26.49
N GLU A 204 -51.41 46.56 -27.78
CA GLU A 204 -52.29 45.94 -28.80
C GLU A 204 -51.35 45.12 -29.75
N ASP A 205 -51.74 44.10 -30.54
CA ASP A 205 -52.54 44.21 -31.76
C ASP A 205 -52.79 42.83 -32.45
N LEU A 206 -53.61 42.81 -33.51
CA LEU A 206 -54.15 41.61 -34.19
C LEU A 206 -53.44 41.23 -35.50
N SER A 207 -53.39 39.94 -35.88
CA SER A 207 -54.01 39.48 -37.14
C SER A 207 -53.97 37.95 -37.45
N LYS A 208 -55.08 37.49 -38.04
CA LYS A 208 -55.23 36.43 -39.08
C LYS A 208 -54.85 34.95 -38.82
N SER A 209 -55.93 34.14 -38.81
CA SER A 209 -56.17 33.07 -39.82
C SER A 209 -55.94 31.58 -39.48
N LYS A 210 -56.71 31.06 -38.52
CA LYS A 210 -57.77 30.04 -38.76
C LYS A 210 -57.44 28.72 -39.52
N ARG A 211 -56.18 28.27 -39.63
CA ARG A 211 -55.82 26.96 -40.24
C ARG A 211 -55.18 25.93 -39.31
N GLU A 212 -54.76 26.31 -38.11
CA GLU A 212 -53.95 25.47 -37.18
C GLU A 212 -54.78 24.66 -36.15
N LYS A 213 -56.11 24.74 -36.21
CA LYS A 213 -56.99 24.31 -35.10
C LYS A 213 -57.14 22.79 -34.91
N LYS A 214 -56.37 21.96 -35.62
CA LYS A 214 -56.36 20.50 -35.49
C LYS A 214 -55.05 19.97 -34.89
N ASP A 215 -53.90 20.51 -35.28
CA ASP A 215 -52.60 20.10 -34.73
C ASP A 215 -52.32 20.70 -33.35
N SER A 216 -52.80 21.92 -33.07
CA SER A 216 -52.77 22.50 -31.71
C SER A 216 -53.32 21.51 -30.68
N LYS A 217 -54.48 20.88 -30.95
CA LYS A 217 -55.11 19.97 -29.99
C LYS A 217 -54.29 18.71 -29.69
N ASN A 218 -53.52 18.20 -30.66
CA ASN A 218 -52.65 17.05 -30.41
C ASN A 218 -51.42 17.47 -29.59
N ASN A 219 -50.86 18.66 -29.84
CA ASN A 219 -49.80 19.22 -29.01
C ASN A 219 -50.30 19.58 -27.60
N ASP A 220 -51.51 20.10 -27.45
CA ASP A 220 -52.15 20.40 -26.17
C ASP A 220 -52.41 19.11 -25.37
N VAL A 221 -52.86 18.03 -26.02
CA VAL A 221 -53.03 16.71 -25.39
C VAL A 221 -51.68 16.08 -25.04
N MET A 222 -50.67 16.17 -25.89
CA MET A 222 -49.32 15.68 -25.57
C MET A 222 -48.67 16.48 -24.44
N ASN A 223 -48.90 17.80 -24.36
CA ASN A 223 -48.49 18.62 -23.22
C ASN A 223 -49.26 18.28 -21.93
N LEU A 224 -50.54 17.93 -22.01
CA LEU A 224 -51.31 17.45 -20.86
C LEU A 224 -50.87 16.06 -20.39
N LEU A 225 -50.34 15.22 -21.29
CA LEU A 225 -49.79 13.90 -20.98
C LEU A 225 -48.32 13.96 -20.51
N SER A 226 -47.57 15.01 -20.84
CA SER A 226 -46.19 15.22 -20.38
C SER A 226 -46.08 16.02 -19.08
N LEU A 227 -47.18 16.64 -18.61
CA LEU A 227 -47.25 17.26 -17.30
C LEU A 227 -47.29 16.18 -16.20
N PRO A 228 -46.27 16.11 -15.31
CA PRO A 228 -46.23 15.06 -14.29
C PRO A 228 -47.42 15.20 -13.35
N SER A 229 -48.02 14.05 -13.02
CA SER A 229 -49.22 14.02 -12.16
C SER A 229 -48.95 14.60 -10.78
N THR A 230 -49.98 15.01 -10.04
CA THR A 230 -49.83 15.49 -8.65
C THR A 230 -49.08 14.48 -7.78
N ARG A 231 -49.42 13.20 -7.90
CA ARG A 231 -48.75 12.08 -7.21
C ARG A 231 -47.29 11.90 -7.63
N GLU A 232 -46.96 12.16 -8.90
CA GLU A 232 -45.59 12.08 -9.41
C GLU A 232 -44.73 13.26 -8.93
N LYS A 233 -45.32 14.45 -8.84
CA LYS A 233 -44.69 15.62 -8.20
C LYS A 233 -44.43 15.39 -6.71
N GLU A 234 -45.37 14.77 -6.00
CA GLU A 234 -45.18 14.36 -4.60
C GLU A 234 -44.08 13.32 -4.45
N ASN A 235 -44.06 12.28 -5.28
CA ASN A 235 -42.98 11.28 -5.31
C ASN A 235 -41.62 11.91 -5.61
N LYS A 236 -41.54 12.85 -6.56
CA LYS A 236 -40.29 13.55 -6.87
C LYS A 236 -39.81 14.41 -5.69
N LYS A 237 -40.72 15.15 -5.06
CA LYS A 237 -40.42 15.96 -3.87
C LYS A 237 -39.94 15.09 -2.70
N MET A 238 -40.57 13.93 -2.48
CA MET A 238 -40.13 12.95 -1.49
C MET A 238 -38.74 12.37 -1.85
N GLY A 239 -38.46 12.13 -3.12
CA GLY A 239 -37.14 11.70 -3.60
C GLY A 239 -36.05 12.76 -3.37
N GLU A 240 -36.37 14.04 -3.61
CA GLU A 240 -35.48 15.18 -3.33
C GLU A 240 -35.22 15.33 -1.82
N GLU A 241 -36.24 15.17 -0.98
CA GLU A 241 -36.12 15.19 0.49
C GLU A 241 -35.28 14.00 1.02
N ILE A 242 -35.46 12.80 0.46
CA ILE A 242 -34.62 11.64 0.78
C ILE A 242 -33.17 11.87 0.35
N LEU A 243 -32.94 12.47 -0.82
CA LEU A 243 -31.58 12.76 -1.31
C LEU A 243 -30.88 13.84 -0.46
N ASP A 244 -31.61 14.85 0.01
CA ASP A 244 -31.14 15.86 0.96
C ASP A 244 -30.81 15.24 2.34
N LEU A 245 -31.64 14.30 2.82
CA LEU A 245 -31.34 13.54 4.05
C LEU A 245 -30.13 12.60 3.91
N LEU A 246 -29.92 12.00 2.74
CA LEU A 246 -28.77 11.12 2.46
C LEU A 246 -27.46 11.87 2.20
N SER A 247 -27.54 13.11 1.68
CA SER A 247 -26.35 13.94 1.37
C SER A 247 -25.87 14.79 2.55
N LYS A 248 -26.70 14.97 3.60
CA LYS A 248 -26.28 15.62 4.85
C LYS A 248 -25.27 14.73 5.60
N PRO A 249 -24.01 15.16 5.77
CA PRO A 249 -23.02 14.36 6.49
C PRO A 249 -23.44 14.18 7.95
N THR A 250 -23.33 12.95 8.43
CA THR A 250 -23.80 12.55 9.75
C THR A 250 -23.05 13.30 10.87
N VAL A 251 -23.68 13.41 12.05
CA VAL A 251 -23.03 14.02 13.22
C VAL A 251 -21.71 13.32 13.58
N LYS A 252 -21.62 12.01 13.32
CA LYS A 252 -20.40 11.21 13.50
C LYS A 252 -19.30 11.63 12.52
N GLU A 253 -19.62 11.80 11.24
CA GLU A 253 -18.66 12.27 10.22
C GLU A 253 -18.23 13.71 10.46
N LYS A 254 -19.15 14.60 10.86
CA LYS A 254 -18.82 15.98 11.25
C LYS A 254 -17.86 15.99 12.45
N SER A 255 -18.15 15.23 13.51
CA SER A 255 -17.25 15.11 14.67
C SER A 255 -15.88 14.51 14.30
N LEU A 256 -15.84 13.55 13.37
CA LEU A 256 -14.59 12.98 12.86
C LEU A 256 -13.78 14.03 12.07
N ALA A 257 -14.43 14.76 11.16
CA ALA A 257 -13.81 15.85 10.40
C ALA A 257 -13.31 16.99 11.30
N GLU A 258 -13.97 17.23 12.43
CA GLU A 258 -13.51 18.19 13.45
C GLU A 258 -12.29 17.71 14.23
N ARG A 259 -12.21 16.42 14.57
CA ARG A 259 -11.02 15.82 15.18
C ARG A 259 -9.80 15.85 14.27
N PHE A 260 -10.00 15.75 12.95
CA PHE A 260 -8.93 15.85 11.95
C PHE A 260 -8.71 17.27 11.42
N ARG A 261 -9.41 18.28 11.93
CA ARG A 261 -9.21 19.68 11.53
C ARG A 261 -7.90 20.20 12.16
N SER A 262 -6.91 20.52 11.31
CA SER A 262 -5.64 21.10 11.74
C SER A 262 -5.84 22.38 12.56
N GLN A 263 -5.05 22.54 13.63
CA GLN A 263 -4.99 23.78 14.42
C GLN A 263 -4.51 24.92 13.52
N GLY A 264 -5.43 25.81 13.11
CA GLY A 264 -5.20 26.85 12.10
C GLY A 264 -6.13 26.79 10.88
N GLY A 265 -7.01 25.79 10.78
CA GLY A 265 -8.01 25.68 9.71
C GLY A 265 -7.48 25.08 8.40
N ALA A 266 -8.29 25.18 7.34
CA ALA A 266 -8.04 24.54 6.04
C ALA A 266 -7.11 25.34 5.10
N GLN A 267 -6.38 26.34 5.61
CA GLN A 267 -5.44 27.13 4.81
C GLN A 267 -4.10 26.42 4.69
N VAL A 268 -3.80 25.93 3.49
CA VAL A 268 -2.45 25.45 3.13
C VAL A 268 -1.50 26.66 3.15
N LYS A 269 -0.46 26.61 4.00
CA LYS A 269 0.60 27.63 4.04
C LYS A 269 1.87 27.07 3.42
N GLU A 270 2.50 27.86 2.55
CA GLU A 270 3.76 27.51 1.91
C GLU A 270 4.94 27.58 2.88
N PHE A 271 5.95 26.74 2.67
CA PHE A 271 7.22 26.82 3.38
C PHE A 271 8.05 28.02 2.93
N CYS A 272 8.77 28.65 3.86
CA CYS A 272 9.73 29.70 3.53
C CYS A 272 10.99 29.10 2.90
N ALA A 273 11.45 29.66 1.77
CA ALA A 273 12.65 29.20 1.06
C ALA A 273 13.94 29.28 1.90
N HIS A 274 13.97 30.13 2.92
CA HIS A 274 15.10 30.29 3.84
C HIS A 274 15.03 29.36 5.05
N GLY A 275 14.03 28.49 5.14
CA GLY A 275 13.86 27.49 6.21
C GLY A 275 13.61 28.10 7.58
N THR A 276 14.64 28.66 8.22
CA THR A 276 14.57 29.24 9.56
C THR A 276 14.17 30.71 9.55
N LYS A 277 13.58 31.14 10.69
CA LYS A 277 13.13 32.51 10.93
C LYS A 277 14.27 33.53 10.92
N ASP A 278 15.38 33.18 11.54
CA ASP A 278 16.55 34.07 11.67
C ASP A 278 17.29 34.23 10.34
N GLU A 279 17.29 33.20 9.50
CA GLU A 279 17.83 33.26 8.14
C GLU A 279 16.94 34.06 7.20
N CYS A 280 15.62 33.86 7.22
CA CYS A 280 14.69 34.70 6.47
C CYS A 280 14.80 36.19 6.88
N ARG A 281 14.94 36.48 8.17
CA ARG A 281 15.17 37.86 8.64
C ARG A 281 16.50 38.42 8.15
N ARG A 282 17.58 37.62 8.19
CA ARG A 282 18.92 38.04 7.75
C ARG A 282 18.95 38.37 6.26
N VAL A 283 18.33 37.54 5.43
CA VAL A 283 18.23 37.78 3.98
C VAL A 283 17.38 39.03 3.71
N TRP A 284 16.23 39.16 4.36
CA TRP A 284 15.38 40.33 4.23
C TRP A 284 16.10 41.64 4.63
N MET A 285 16.88 41.62 5.72
CA MET A 285 17.73 42.76 6.13
C MET A 285 18.88 43.07 5.15
N SER A 286 19.29 42.12 4.30
CA SER A 286 20.31 42.36 3.26
C SER A 286 19.72 42.76 1.91
N GLU A 287 18.42 42.53 1.68
CA GLU A 287 17.70 42.88 0.45
C GLU A 287 16.84 44.16 0.59
N SER A 288 16.56 44.62 1.82
CA SER A 288 15.84 45.86 2.08
C SER A 288 16.74 47.10 1.89
N GLU A 289 16.54 47.85 0.81
CA GLU A 289 17.14 49.19 0.64
C GLU A 289 16.48 50.25 1.56
N ASP A 290 15.29 49.96 2.09
CA ASP A 290 14.58 50.82 3.05
C ASP A 290 15.10 50.66 4.49
N GLY A 291 15.20 51.77 5.21
CA GLY A 291 15.84 51.87 6.52
C GLY A 291 15.20 51.07 7.68
N PRO A 292 15.83 51.10 8.87
CA PRO A 292 15.68 50.10 9.94
C PRO A 292 14.34 50.11 10.72
N GLU A 293 13.30 50.81 10.23
CA GLU A 293 11.98 50.87 10.87
C GLU A 293 10.91 49.99 10.20
N SER A 294 11.21 49.37 9.05
CA SER A 294 10.31 48.39 8.44
C SER A 294 10.26 47.10 9.29
N LYS A 295 9.05 46.65 9.63
CA LYS A 295 8.84 45.52 10.54
C LYS A 295 8.79 44.21 9.75
N TRP A 296 9.86 43.41 9.80
CA TRP A 296 9.94 42.12 9.10
C TRP A 296 8.70 41.25 9.36
N ASN A 297 7.96 40.96 8.29
CA ASN A 297 6.69 40.24 8.33
C ASN A 297 6.60 39.25 7.17
N CYS A 298 7.05 38.02 7.39
CA CYS A 298 6.96 36.94 6.41
C CYS A 298 5.82 35.98 6.76
N HIS A 299 4.81 35.89 5.89
CA HIS A 299 3.61 35.09 6.08
C HIS A 299 3.77 33.58 5.78
N ARG A 300 4.97 33.14 5.36
CA ARG A 300 5.30 31.73 5.08
C ARG A 300 5.62 30.96 6.37
N LEU A 301 5.50 29.63 6.33
CA LEU A 301 5.90 28.77 7.44
C LEU A 301 7.43 28.76 7.59
N HIS A 302 7.90 28.96 8.82
CA HIS A 302 9.30 28.88 9.19
C HIS A 302 9.51 27.73 10.18
N PHE A 303 10.75 27.22 10.21
CA PHE A 303 11.17 26.20 11.15
C PHE A 303 12.06 26.78 12.25
N ARG A 304 11.96 26.22 13.46
CA ARG A 304 12.84 26.50 14.60
C ARG A 304 13.71 25.26 14.85
N LYS A 305 15.02 25.47 14.99
CA LYS A 305 15.95 24.39 15.39
C LYS A 305 15.67 23.96 16.83
N ILE A 306 15.59 22.65 17.05
CA ILE A 306 15.59 22.02 18.37
C ILE A 306 17.05 21.69 18.68
N ILE A 307 17.64 22.43 19.62
CA ILE A 307 19.01 22.23 20.09
C ILE A 307 18.92 21.73 21.52
N GLN A 308 19.30 20.47 21.74
CA GLN A 308 19.37 19.85 23.07
C GLN A 308 20.83 19.75 23.55
N PRO A 309 21.12 19.49 24.84
CA PRO A 309 22.49 19.52 25.37
C PRO A 309 23.47 18.54 24.71
N HIS A 310 22.96 17.48 24.07
CA HIS A 310 23.72 16.48 23.32
C HIS A 310 23.71 16.69 21.80
N THR A 311 23.00 17.71 21.30
CA THR A 311 22.94 18.08 19.88
C THR A 311 24.18 18.91 19.50
N ASP A 312 24.85 18.54 18.42
CA ASP A 312 26.03 19.23 17.88
C ASP A 312 25.70 19.82 16.50
N GLU A 313 25.69 21.14 16.40
CA GLU A 313 25.39 21.86 15.15
C GLU A 313 26.41 21.57 14.03
N SER A 314 27.63 21.13 14.36
CA SER A 314 28.66 20.79 13.37
C SER A 314 28.40 19.46 12.66
N LEU A 315 27.59 18.58 13.24
CA LEU A 315 27.22 17.28 12.66
C LEU A 315 26.08 17.38 11.63
N GLY A 316 25.41 18.53 11.55
CA GLY A 316 24.33 18.79 10.59
C GLY A 316 22.97 18.22 11.01
N ASP A 317 22.06 18.15 10.03
CA ASP A 317 20.66 17.81 10.24
C ASP A 317 20.44 16.30 10.39
N CYS A 318 19.49 15.90 11.26
CA CYS A 318 19.15 14.50 11.43
C CYS A 318 18.45 13.96 10.19
N SER A 319 18.94 12.85 9.62
CA SER A 319 18.34 12.20 8.45
C SER A 319 16.88 11.77 8.66
N PHE A 320 16.44 11.62 9.91
CA PHE A 320 15.09 11.20 10.28
C PHE A 320 14.18 12.36 10.72
N LEU A 321 14.71 13.56 10.99
CA LEU A 321 13.94 14.76 11.41
C LEU A 321 12.80 14.42 12.40
N ASN A 322 11.55 14.55 11.95
CA ASN A 322 10.32 14.38 12.74
C ASN A 322 9.99 12.91 13.06
N THR A 323 10.65 11.93 12.44
CA THR A 323 10.46 10.49 12.68
C THR A 323 11.60 9.85 13.48
N CYS A 324 12.50 10.66 14.07
CA CYS A 324 13.59 10.17 14.89
C CYS A 324 13.07 9.61 16.24
N PHE A 325 13.12 8.29 16.40
CA PHE A 325 12.74 7.57 17.62
C PHE A 325 13.61 7.89 18.85
N HIS A 326 14.80 8.47 18.66
CA HIS A 326 15.78 8.74 19.70
C HIS A 326 15.98 10.24 19.92
N MET A 327 14.90 11.02 19.90
CA MET A 327 15.00 12.48 19.99
C MET A 327 15.82 12.94 21.22
N GLU A 328 15.63 12.30 22.38
CA GLU A 328 16.36 12.59 23.64
C GLU A 328 17.85 12.19 23.66
N THR A 329 18.35 11.48 22.65
CA THR A 329 19.78 11.10 22.55
C THR A 329 20.40 11.42 21.18
N CYS A 330 19.62 11.99 20.25
CA CYS A 330 20.06 12.30 18.90
C CYS A 330 21.01 13.50 18.85
N LYS A 331 22.23 13.27 18.36
CA LYS A 331 23.27 14.31 18.26
C LYS A 331 23.10 15.29 17.10
N TYR A 332 22.15 15.04 16.21
CA TYR A 332 21.94 15.81 14.99
C TYR A 332 20.80 16.83 15.15
N VAL A 333 20.81 17.91 14.37
CA VAL A 333 19.84 19.00 14.48
C VAL A 333 18.45 18.56 14.03
N HIS A 334 17.44 18.83 14.85
CA HIS A 334 16.01 18.62 14.54
C HIS A 334 15.29 19.96 14.37
N TYR A 335 14.08 19.93 13.81
CA TYR A 335 13.30 21.13 13.51
C TYR A 335 11.84 20.97 13.92
N GLU A 336 11.23 22.04 14.44
CA GLU A 336 9.79 22.16 14.63
C GLU A 336 9.23 23.33 13.80
N VAL A 337 7.91 23.37 13.59
CA VAL A 337 7.25 24.51 12.92
C VAL A 337 7.07 25.65 13.92
N ASP A 338 7.59 26.83 13.60
CA ASP A 338 7.43 28.04 14.42
C ASP A 338 5.98 28.57 14.32
N GLN A 339 5.13 28.10 15.23
CA GLN A 339 3.76 28.56 15.38
C GLN A 339 3.72 29.96 16.02
N ALA A 340 4.06 30.97 15.23
CA ALA A 340 4.06 32.38 15.63
C ALA A 340 2.65 33.00 15.82
N ILE A 341 1.70 32.26 16.42
CA ILE A 341 0.47 32.78 17.03
C ILE A 341 0.21 32.04 18.35
N LYS A 342 0.95 32.45 19.39
CA LYS A 342 0.53 32.31 20.79
C LYS A 342 0.80 33.63 21.49
N THR A 343 -0.21 34.48 21.58
CA THR A 343 -0.21 35.58 22.54
C THR A 343 -0.12 34.97 23.93
N LYS A 344 0.90 35.37 24.69
CA LYS A 344 1.05 35.00 26.10
C LYS A 344 -0.01 35.76 26.90
N ASP A 345 -1.17 35.15 27.06
CA ASP A 345 -2.12 35.36 28.15
C ASP A 345 -3.17 34.24 28.00
N ASP A 346 -2.92 33.10 28.65
CA ASP A 346 -3.94 32.29 29.34
C ASP A 346 -3.35 30.98 29.90
N PHE A 347 -3.40 30.88 31.24
CA PHE A 347 -3.36 29.68 32.10
C PHE A 347 -2.15 28.74 32.13
N GLU A 348 -1.43 28.85 33.25
CA GLU A 348 -0.95 27.72 34.06
C GLU A 348 -1.81 27.69 35.37
N PRO A 349 -1.71 26.66 36.23
CA PRO A 349 -2.34 25.33 36.11
C PRO A 349 -3.55 25.16 37.05
N SER A 350 -4.47 24.24 36.72
CA SER A 350 -5.53 23.80 37.64
C SER A 350 -5.68 22.28 37.72
N LEU A 351 -5.36 21.73 38.89
CA LEU A 351 -5.75 20.37 39.31
C LEU A 351 -7.20 20.36 39.80
N LEU A 352 -7.81 19.17 39.80
CA LEU A 352 -9.12 18.78 40.36
C LEU A 352 -10.38 19.07 39.51
N GLY A 353 -11.25 18.06 39.40
CA GLY A 353 -12.67 18.24 39.05
C GLY A 353 -13.20 17.32 37.94
N GLN A 354 -13.59 16.09 38.28
CA GLN A 354 -14.27 15.18 37.35
C GLN A 354 -15.71 15.63 37.01
N SER A 355 -16.14 15.38 35.77
CA SER A 355 -17.49 14.87 35.52
C SER A 355 -17.48 13.94 34.30
N VAL A 356 -17.85 12.68 34.53
CA VAL A 356 -17.92 11.56 33.55
C VAL A 356 -19.34 11.61 32.94
N MET A 357 -19.65 11.25 31.69
CA MET A 357 -19.69 9.92 31.03
C MET A 357 -19.98 10.16 29.51
N SER A 358 -19.91 9.25 28.54
CA SER A 358 -19.50 7.83 28.36
C SER A 358 -19.39 7.63 26.82
N ARG A 359 -18.61 6.72 26.22
CA ARG A 359 -17.79 5.59 26.70
C ARG A 359 -16.62 5.37 25.72
N GLY A 360 -15.49 4.87 26.19
CA GLY A 360 -14.32 4.47 25.40
C GLY A 360 -13.17 4.23 26.37
N GLU A 361 -12.55 3.04 26.34
CA GLU A 361 -11.57 2.65 27.36
C GLU A 361 -10.35 3.57 27.34
N SER A 362 -9.94 4.02 28.53
CA SER A 362 -8.68 4.74 28.68
C SER A 362 -7.55 3.74 28.46
N THR A 363 -6.82 3.88 27.36
CA THR A 363 -5.67 3.03 27.05
C THR A 363 -4.53 3.34 28.03
N VAL A 364 -4.51 2.63 29.16
CA VAL A 364 -3.45 2.73 30.15
C VAL A 364 -2.17 2.16 29.53
N LEU A 365 -1.21 3.04 29.25
CA LEU A 365 0.12 2.65 28.82
C LEU A 365 0.87 2.07 30.02
N TYR A 366 1.11 0.76 30.00
CA TYR A 366 1.91 0.10 31.02
C TYR A 366 3.40 0.16 30.66
N PRO A 367 4.31 0.38 31.63
CA PRO A 367 5.73 0.23 31.39
C PRO A 367 6.10 -1.22 31.02
N ALA A 368 7.35 -1.38 30.59
CA ALA A 368 8.01 -2.65 30.32
C ALA A 368 7.82 -3.66 31.47
N GLN A 369 7.37 -4.88 31.16
CA GLN A 369 7.15 -5.96 32.13
C GLN A 369 7.73 -7.28 31.61
N TRP A 370 8.23 -8.14 32.51
CA TRP A 370 8.88 -9.38 32.10
C TRP A 370 8.87 -10.47 33.18
N ILE A 371 9.01 -11.72 32.74
CA ILE A 371 9.13 -12.90 33.62
C ILE A 371 10.25 -13.80 33.11
N GLN A 372 11.27 -14.00 33.94
CA GLN A 372 12.27 -15.04 33.72
C GLN A 372 11.66 -16.42 33.99
N CYS A 373 11.44 -17.20 32.92
CA CYS A 373 10.78 -18.49 33.02
C CYS A 373 11.17 -19.46 31.89
N ASP A 374 11.00 -20.75 32.13
CA ASP A 374 10.87 -21.75 31.06
C ASP A 374 9.39 -21.82 30.63
N LEU A 375 9.12 -21.51 29.36
CA LEU A 375 7.76 -21.45 28.81
C LEU A 375 7.05 -22.81 28.76
N ARG A 376 7.79 -23.93 28.92
CA ARG A 376 7.20 -25.27 29.04
C ARG A 376 6.57 -25.53 30.42
N SER A 377 7.00 -24.80 31.45
CA SER A 377 6.58 -25.00 32.84
C SER A 377 5.74 -23.87 33.44
N LEU A 378 5.72 -22.70 32.80
CA LEU A 378 4.90 -21.56 33.26
C LEU A 378 3.42 -21.81 32.95
N ASP A 379 2.54 -21.66 33.95
CA ASP A 379 1.11 -21.57 33.66
C ASP A 379 0.80 -20.23 33.00
N MET A 380 0.54 -20.26 31.69
CA MET A 380 0.19 -19.08 30.89
C MET A 380 -1.18 -18.50 31.26
N ALA A 381 -2.06 -19.24 31.95
CA ALA A 381 -3.40 -18.76 32.30
C ALA A 381 -3.39 -17.58 33.27
N ILE A 382 -2.35 -17.44 34.10
CA ILE A 382 -2.21 -16.35 35.09
C ILE A 382 -2.02 -14.97 34.45
N LEU A 383 -1.59 -14.93 33.19
CA LEU A 383 -1.25 -13.69 32.47
C LEU A 383 -2.48 -13.01 31.85
N GLY A 384 -3.64 -13.67 31.86
CA GLY A 384 -4.86 -13.17 31.26
C GLY A 384 -4.87 -13.26 29.73
N LYS A 385 -5.38 -12.21 29.07
CA LYS A 385 -5.63 -12.17 27.63
C LYS A 385 -4.91 -11.01 26.96
N PHE A 386 -4.33 -11.29 25.78
CA PHE A 386 -3.57 -10.34 24.96
C PHE A 386 -4.24 -10.14 23.60
N SER A 387 -4.04 -8.97 22.99
CA SER A 387 -4.55 -8.68 21.63
C SER A 387 -3.56 -9.06 20.53
N VAL A 388 -2.27 -9.10 20.88
CA VAL A 388 -1.19 -9.54 19.99
C VAL A 388 -0.20 -10.40 20.77
N ILE A 389 0.14 -11.55 20.18
CA ILE A 389 1.23 -12.43 20.61
C ILE A 389 2.36 -12.32 19.58
N MET A 390 3.61 -12.22 20.03
CA MET A 390 4.80 -12.42 19.18
C MET A 390 5.64 -13.57 19.74
N ALA A 391 6.25 -14.37 18.88
CA ALA A 391 7.10 -15.49 19.29
C ALA A 391 8.30 -15.67 18.36
N ASP A 392 9.50 -15.81 18.93
CA ASP A 392 10.74 -16.21 18.24
C ASP A 392 11.30 -17.52 18.82
N PRO A 393 10.61 -18.66 18.65
CA PRO A 393 10.98 -19.91 19.31
C PRO A 393 12.29 -20.51 18.76
N PRO A 394 13.10 -21.16 19.61
CA PRO A 394 14.32 -21.84 19.20
C PRO A 394 13.99 -23.20 18.53
N TRP A 395 13.50 -23.15 17.30
CA TRP A 395 13.16 -24.33 16.48
C TRP A 395 14.30 -25.35 16.38
N ASP A 396 14.02 -26.64 16.59
CA ASP A 396 14.91 -27.71 16.12
C ASP A 396 14.89 -27.75 14.58
N ILE A 397 15.99 -27.31 13.97
CA ILE A 397 16.18 -27.33 12.52
C ILE A 397 17.03 -28.53 12.06
N HIS A 398 17.26 -29.50 12.95
CA HIS A 398 18.16 -30.64 12.82
C HIS A 398 19.58 -30.20 12.39
N MET A 399 20.16 -29.30 13.19
CA MET A 399 21.55 -28.85 13.11
C MET A 399 22.12 -28.67 14.50
N GLU A 400 23.43 -28.85 14.64
CA GLU A 400 24.14 -28.39 15.83
C GLU A 400 24.08 -26.85 15.91
N LEU A 401 23.37 -26.37 16.93
CA LEU A 401 23.23 -24.94 17.25
C LEU A 401 23.90 -24.65 18.60
N PRO A 402 24.49 -23.46 18.81
CA PRO A 402 25.18 -23.11 20.05
C PRO A 402 24.22 -22.75 21.22
N TYR A 403 22.97 -23.20 21.15
CA TYR A 403 21.91 -22.96 22.13
C TYR A 403 20.91 -24.12 22.11
N GLY A 404 20.19 -24.32 23.21
CA GLY A 404 19.14 -25.34 23.29
C GLY A 404 17.95 -25.02 22.39
N THR A 405 17.45 -26.03 21.69
CA THR A 405 16.24 -25.97 20.87
C THR A 405 15.05 -26.59 21.61
N LEU A 406 13.84 -26.30 21.13
CA LEU A 406 12.62 -27.04 21.47
C LEU A 406 12.38 -28.11 20.42
N SER A 407 11.98 -29.30 20.87
CA SER A 407 11.49 -30.34 19.97
C SER A 407 10.12 -29.97 19.40
N ASP A 408 9.79 -30.54 18.24
CA ASP A 408 8.51 -30.28 17.55
C ASP A 408 7.29 -30.57 18.44
N ASP A 409 7.36 -31.61 19.27
CA ASP A 409 6.26 -31.97 20.17
C ASP A 409 6.13 -31.03 21.37
N GLU A 410 7.23 -30.50 21.90
CA GLU A 410 7.19 -29.42 22.89
C GLU A 410 6.59 -28.14 22.28
N MET A 411 6.95 -27.81 21.03
CA MET A 411 6.37 -26.69 20.29
C MET A 411 4.85 -26.86 20.11
N ARG A 412 4.38 -28.04 19.69
CA ARG A 412 2.95 -28.35 19.56
C ARG A 412 2.19 -28.22 20.89
N GLN A 413 2.82 -28.58 22.00
CA GLN A 413 2.21 -28.59 23.34
C GLN A 413 2.19 -27.22 24.05
N LEU A 414 2.78 -26.16 23.47
CA LEU A 414 2.75 -24.82 24.07
C LEU A 414 1.32 -24.29 24.26
N SER A 415 1.01 -23.78 25.46
CA SER A 415 -0.32 -23.32 25.88
C SER A 415 -0.77 -21.97 25.29
N ILE A 416 -0.27 -21.62 24.09
CA ILE A 416 -0.61 -20.39 23.37
C ILE A 416 -2.13 -20.17 23.17
N PRO A 417 -2.97 -21.20 22.92
CA PRO A 417 -4.41 -21.01 22.75
C PRO A 417 -5.13 -20.33 23.92
N ILE A 418 -4.56 -20.41 25.13
CA ILE A 418 -5.14 -19.83 26.36
C ILE A 418 -4.91 -18.31 26.41
N LEU A 419 -3.80 -17.81 25.85
CA LEU A 419 -3.38 -16.40 25.93
C LEU A 419 -4.29 -15.43 25.14
N GLN A 420 -5.11 -15.91 24.20
CA GLN A 420 -5.87 -15.04 23.31
C GLN A 420 -7.17 -15.69 22.81
N ASP A 421 -8.26 -14.94 22.90
CA ASP A 421 -9.57 -15.32 22.37
C ASP A 421 -9.81 -14.72 20.98
N GLU A 422 -9.57 -13.41 20.83
CA GLU A 422 -9.55 -12.70 19.54
C GLU A 422 -8.28 -11.84 19.42
N GLY A 423 -7.62 -11.83 18.26
CA GLY A 423 -6.40 -11.04 18.04
C GLY A 423 -5.48 -11.59 16.95
N LEU A 424 -4.20 -11.25 17.04
CA LEU A 424 -3.15 -11.64 16.08
C LEU A 424 -1.98 -12.39 16.74
N ILE A 425 -1.29 -13.23 15.97
CA ILE A 425 0.00 -13.82 16.36
C ILE A 425 1.05 -13.57 15.28
N PHE A 426 2.26 -13.21 15.71
CA PHE A 426 3.44 -12.99 14.88
C PHE A 426 4.48 -14.07 15.22
N LEU A 427 4.59 -15.09 14.37
CA LEU A 427 5.45 -16.25 14.60
C LEU A 427 6.66 -16.22 13.67
N TRP A 428 7.85 -15.95 14.22
CA TRP A 428 9.09 -16.02 13.44
C TRP A 428 9.43 -17.46 13.09
N VAL A 429 9.66 -17.73 11.80
CA VAL A 429 10.01 -19.05 11.27
C VAL A 429 11.28 -18.99 10.44
N THR A 430 12.14 -19.99 10.63
CA THR A 430 13.26 -20.24 9.72
C THR A 430 12.76 -21.05 8.51
N GLY A 431 13.52 -21.06 7.42
CA GLY A 431 13.13 -21.77 6.19
C GLY A 431 13.00 -23.31 6.31
N ARG A 432 13.37 -23.93 7.43
CA ARG A 432 13.09 -25.36 7.72
C ARG A 432 11.91 -25.56 8.66
N ALA A 433 11.59 -24.55 9.48
CA ALA A 433 10.48 -24.58 10.41
C ALA A 433 9.23 -23.87 9.84
N MET A 434 9.19 -23.63 8.52
CA MET A 434 8.08 -22.92 7.89
C MET A 434 6.82 -23.79 7.86
N GLU A 435 6.96 -25.07 7.52
CA GLU A 435 5.88 -26.04 7.49
C GLU A 435 5.39 -26.34 8.92
N LEU A 436 6.31 -26.60 9.85
CA LEU A 436 6.01 -26.80 11.27
C LEU A 436 5.35 -25.56 11.90
N GLY A 437 5.81 -24.36 11.57
CA GLY A 437 5.19 -23.12 12.04
C GLY A 437 3.76 -22.93 11.52
N ARG A 438 3.48 -23.34 10.27
CA ARG A 438 2.11 -23.37 9.72
C ARG A 438 1.23 -24.41 10.43
N GLU A 439 1.78 -25.59 10.74
CA GLU A 439 1.12 -26.63 11.53
C GLU A 439 0.77 -26.11 12.94
N CYS A 440 1.74 -25.53 13.65
CA CYS A 440 1.55 -24.96 14.99
C CYS A 440 0.47 -23.86 15.00
N LEU A 441 0.46 -22.94 14.04
CA LEU A 441 -0.61 -21.94 13.93
C LEU A 441 -1.99 -22.57 13.82
N GLN A 442 -2.14 -23.60 12.96
CA GLN A 442 -3.41 -24.29 12.77
C GLN A 442 -3.83 -25.05 14.04
N LEU A 443 -2.90 -25.75 14.71
CA LEU A 443 -3.14 -26.44 15.99
C LEU A 443 -3.54 -25.46 17.11
N TRP A 444 -2.96 -24.26 17.15
CA TRP A 444 -3.29 -23.24 18.14
C TRP A 444 -4.60 -22.48 17.84
N GLY A 445 -5.27 -22.80 16.72
CA GLY A 445 -6.54 -22.19 16.31
C GLY A 445 -6.40 -20.85 15.59
N TYR A 446 -5.30 -20.63 14.88
CA TYR A 446 -5.05 -19.43 14.07
C TYR A 446 -5.15 -19.72 12.56
N GLU A 447 -5.80 -18.82 11.84
CA GLU A 447 -5.77 -18.78 10.38
C GLU A 447 -4.62 -17.87 9.92
N ARG A 448 -3.70 -18.39 9.09
CA ARG A 448 -2.58 -17.59 8.56
C ARG A 448 -3.08 -16.61 7.48
N VAL A 449 -3.15 -15.34 7.83
CA VAL A 449 -3.63 -14.25 6.97
C VAL A 449 -2.54 -13.56 6.17
N ASP A 450 -1.33 -13.44 6.75
CA ASP A 450 -0.25 -12.64 6.16
C ASP A 450 1.13 -13.28 6.42
N GLU A 451 2.17 -12.76 5.79
CA GLU A 451 3.55 -13.24 5.93
C GLU A 451 4.56 -12.10 5.76
N ILE A 452 5.09 -11.58 6.87
CA ILE A 452 6.09 -10.52 6.86
C ILE A 452 7.47 -11.11 6.55
N ILE A 453 8.20 -10.49 5.62
CA ILE A 453 9.59 -10.83 5.31
C ILE A 453 10.56 -9.76 5.81
N TRP A 454 11.57 -10.19 6.58
CA TRP A 454 12.69 -9.32 6.95
C TRP A 454 13.85 -9.51 5.96
N VAL A 455 14.07 -8.51 5.11
CA VAL A 455 15.23 -8.40 4.21
C VAL A 455 16.43 -7.88 5.01
N LYS A 456 17.45 -8.71 5.13
CA LYS A 456 18.62 -8.48 5.97
C LYS A 456 19.71 -7.69 5.23
N THR A 457 19.81 -6.40 5.51
CA THR A 457 20.83 -5.51 4.93
C THR A 457 22.09 -5.39 5.79
N ASN A 458 23.13 -4.79 5.23
CA ASN A 458 24.30 -4.29 5.95
C ASN A 458 24.21 -2.76 6.13
N GLN A 459 25.20 -2.18 6.82
CA GLN A 459 25.40 -0.72 7.02
C GLN A 459 25.44 0.13 5.73
N LEU A 460 25.57 -0.49 4.55
CA LEU A 460 25.52 0.19 3.25
C LEU A 460 24.18 -0.04 2.53
N GLN A 461 23.17 -0.52 3.25
CA GLN A 461 21.83 -0.88 2.77
C GLN A 461 21.84 -1.87 1.58
N ARG A 462 22.84 -2.77 1.57
CA ARG A 462 22.96 -3.87 0.59
C ARG A 462 22.59 -5.20 1.22
N ILE A 463 21.89 -6.04 0.46
CA ILE A 463 21.56 -7.41 0.88
C ILE A 463 22.85 -8.20 1.16
N ILE A 464 22.92 -8.83 2.33
CA ILE A 464 24.07 -9.66 2.73
C ILE A 464 24.02 -11.00 1.97
N ARG A 465 24.92 -11.16 0.98
CA ARG A 465 24.98 -12.31 0.07
C ARG A 465 26.02 -13.38 0.43
N THR A 466 26.97 -13.08 1.31
CA THR A 466 28.11 -13.95 1.66
C THR A 466 28.04 -14.41 3.10
N GLY A 467 28.52 -15.63 3.38
CA GLY A 467 28.60 -16.16 4.76
C GLY A 467 27.27 -16.63 5.36
N ARG A 468 26.23 -16.85 4.56
CA ARG A 468 24.95 -17.39 5.01
C ARG A 468 24.58 -18.68 4.30
N THR A 469 24.83 -19.79 4.99
CA THR A 469 24.55 -21.16 4.57
C THR A 469 23.06 -21.49 4.63
N GLY A 470 22.33 -21.04 3.60
CA GLY A 470 21.18 -21.84 3.15
C GLY A 470 21.68 -23.10 2.42
N HIS A 471 20.83 -24.11 2.28
CA HIS A 471 21.26 -25.42 1.76
C HIS A 471 21.54 -25.39 0.25
N TRP A 472 20.66 -24.74 -0.52
CA TRP A 472 20.78 -24.60 -1.99
C TRP A 472 21.05 -23.15 -2.44
N LEU A 473 20.50 -22.17 -1.71
CA LEU A 473 20.59 -20.74 -2.01
C LEU A 473 20.91 -19.97 -0.73
N ASN A 474 21.67 -18.88 -0.81
CA ASN A 474 22.05 -18.09 0.37
C ASN A 474 20.82 -17.35 0.96
N HIS A 475 20.61 -17.48 2.27
CA HIS A 475 19.45 -16.89 2.95
C HIS A 475 19.63 -15.38 3.17
N GLY A 476 18.98 -14.58 2.31
CA GLY A 476 18.96 -13.11 2.40
C GLY A 476 17.87 -12.54 3.33
N LYS A 477 16.94 -13.37 3.82
CA LYS A 477 15.77 -12.96 4.61
C LYS A 477 15.39 -13.95 5.71
N GLU A 478 14.59 -13.49 6.66
CA GLU A 478 13.78 -14.30 7.59
C GLU A 478 12.27 -14.05 7.37
N HIS A 479 11.43 -14.95 7.86
CA HIS A 479 9.98 -14.90 7.71
C HIS A 479 9.30 -14.79 9.07
N CYS A 480 8.19 -14.05 9.13
CA CYS A 480 7.29 -14.00 10.26
C CYS A 480 5.86 -14.27 9.75
N LEU A 481 5.28 -15.40 10.15
CA LEU A 481 3.91 -15.76 9.80
C LEU A 481 2.95 -14.93 10.66
N VAL A 482 1.93 -14.34 10.03
CA VAL A 482 0.88 -13.60 10.74
C VAL A 482 -0.40 -14.45 10.75
N GLY A 483 -0.81 -14.86 11.94
CA GLY A 483 -2.08 -15.58 12.17
C GLY A 483 -3.14 -14.67 12.79
N MET A 484 -4.39 -14.81 12.37
CA MET A 484 -5.55 -14.23 13.08
C MET A 484 -6.32 -15.30 13.84
N LYS A 485 -6.93 -14.93 14.96
CA LYS A 485 -7.86 -15.75 15.73
C LYS A 485 -9.07 -14.90 16.13
N GLY A 486 -10.27 -15.46 16.02
CA GLY A 486 -11.52 -14.71 16.24
C GLY A 486 -11.72 -13.57 15.24
N ASN A 487 -12.47 -12.53 15.61
CA ASN A 487 -12.74 -11.37 14.75
C ASN A 487 -12.39 -10.03 15.45
N PRO A 488 -11.08 -9.72 15.63
CA PRO A 488 -10.63 -8.52 16.32
C PRO A 488 -11.07 -7.23 15.61
N ARG A 489 -11.95 -6.46 16.29
CA ARG A 489 -12.64 -5.29 15.70
C ARG A 489 -11.81 -4.01 15.63
N MET A 490 -10.69 -3.93 16.36
CA MET A 490 -9.90 -2.72 16.57
C MET A 490 -8.49 -2.84 15.97
N LEU A 491 -8.42 -3.19 14.67
CA LEU A 491 -7.17 -3.33 13.93
C LEU A 491 -7.06 -2.31 12.79
N ASN A 492 -5.96 -1.57 12.76
CA ASN A 492 -5.64 -0.61 11.69
C ASN A 492 -4.99 -1.31 10.50
N ARG A 493 -5.79 -2.05 9.72
CA ARG A 493 -5.31 -2.84 8.57
C ARG A 493 -4.80 -1.93 7.43
N GLY A 494 -3.67 -2.31 6.83
CA GLY A 494 -3.14 -1.66 5.62
C GLY A 494 -2.35 -0.36 5.82
N LEU A 495 -1.92 -0.05 7.05
CA LEU A 495 -1.01 1.08 7.32
C LEU A 495 0.44 0.80 6.93
N ASP A 496 0.90 -0.43 7.15
CA ASP A 496 2.26 -0.90 6.93
C ASP A 496 2.32 -1.97 5.84
N CYS A 497 3.49 -2.17 5.25
CA CYS A 497 3.75 -3.24 4.29
C CYS A 497 4.32 -4.51 4.95
N ASP A 498 4.29 -5.60 4.19
CA ASP A 498 4.77 -6.94 4.52
C ASP A 498 6.31 -7.09 4.42
N VAL A 499 7.05 -6.03 4.10
CA VAL A 499 8.51 -6.09 3.88
C VAL A 499 9.26 -5.16 4.83
N ILE A 500 9.97 -5.75 5.80
CA ILE A 500 10.90 -5.03 6.66
C ILE A 500 12.29 -5.05 6.02
N VAL A 501 12.88 -3.88 5.79
CA VAL A 501 14.28 -3.74 5.32
C VAL A 501 15.10 -3.15 6.46
N ALA A 502 15.89 -3.99 7.13
CA ALA A 502 16.62 -3.58 8.34
C ALA A 502 17.97 -4.29 8.45
N GLU A 503 18.92 -3.61 9.10
CA GLU A 503 20.29 -4.10 9.29
C GLU A 503 20.36 -5.26 10.29
N VAL A 504 21.30 -6.18 10.05
CA VAL A 504 21.55 -7.27 11.02
C VAL A 504 22.44 -6.79 12.14
N ARG A 505 21.95 -6.95 13.37
CA ARG A 505 22.60 -6.59 14.63
C ARG A 505 23.30 -7.81 15.24
N ALA A 506 23.10 -8.07 16.53
CA ALA A 506 23.59 -9.26 17.21
C ALA A 506 22.94 -10.56 16.69
N THR A 507 23.57 -11.71 16.98
CA THR A 507 23.09 -13.03 16.56
C THR A 507 21.66 -13.29 17.07
N SER A 508 20.75 -13.58 16.14
CA SER A 508 19.32 -13.82 16.40
C SER A 508 18.55 -12.61 16.97
N HIS A 509 19.09 -11.40 16.88
CA HIS A 509 18.36 -10.16 17.20
C HIS A 509 17.49 -9.77 15.99
N LYS A 510 16.16 -9.81 16.17
CA LYS A 510 15.14 -9.42 15.18
C LYS A 510 15.05 -7.89 15.00
N PRO A 511 14.43 -7.36 13.93
CA PRO A 511 14.29 -5.92 13.73
C PRO A 511 13.27 -5.29 14.70
N ASP A 512 13.64 -4.21 15.39
CA ASP A 512 12.75 -3.46 16.30
C ASP A 512 11.55 -2.85 15.57
N GLU A 513 11.70 -2.62 14.25
CA GLU A 513 10.66 -2.11 13.36
C GLU A 513 9.35 -2.91 13.48
N MET A 514 9.44 -4.20 13.85
CA MET A 514 8.29 -5.06 14.13
C MET A 514 7.42 -4.52 15.28
N TYR A 515 8.00 -4.00 16.37
CA TYR A 515 7.23 -3.41 17.48
C TYR A 515 6.44 -2.19 17.01
N GLY A 516 7.04 -1.35 16.16
CA GLY A 516 6.39 -0.17 15.59
C GLY A 516 5.23 -0.53 14.66
N ILE A 517 5.38 -1.56 13.82
CA ILE A 517 4.31 -2.08 12.95
C ILE A 517 3.15 -2.61 13.81
N ILE A 518 3.46 -3.43 14.82
CA ILE A 518 2.46 -4.02 15.70
C ILE A 518 1.70 -2.95 16.52
N GLU A 519 2.39 -1.92 17.02
CA GLU A 519 1.74 -0.82 17.76
C GLU A 519 0.86 0.05 16.86
N ARG A 520 1.23 0.29 15.60
CA ARG A 520 0.35 0.97 14.62
C ARG A 520 -0.88 0.14 14.29
N LEU A 521 -0.71 -1.18 14.16
CA LEU A 521 -1.77 -2.13 13.84
C LEU A 521 -2.78 -2.31 14.99
N SER A 522 -2.29 -2.34 16.25
CA SER A 522 -3.09 -2.49 17.46
C SER A 522 -2.59 -1.54 18.58
N PRO A 523 -2.99 -0.25 18.53
CA PRO A 523 -2.47 0.77 19.44
C PRO A 523 -3.05 0.65 20.86
N GLY A 524 -2.20 0.82 21.87
CA GLY A 524 -2.60 0.88 23.28
C GLY A 524 -3.15 -0.43 23.88
N THR A 525 -3.06 -1.54 23.16
CA THR A 525 -3.48 -2.87 23.63
C THR A 525 -2.35 -3.60 24.37
N ARG A 526 -2.71 -4.54 25.27
CA ARG A 526 -1.74 -5.44 25.92
C ARG A 526 -1.21 -6.48 24.95
N LYS A 527 0.12 -6.66 24.94
CA LYS A 527 0.85 -7.53 24.02
C LYS A 527 1.79 -8.45 24.81
N ILE A 528 2.13 -9.61 24.26
CA ILE A 528 3.04 -10.56 24.90
C ILE A 528 4.07 -11.09 23.90
N GLU A 529 5.33 -11.15 24.32
CA GLU A 529 6.42 -11.73 23.55
C GLU A 529 6.94 -13.00 24.21
N LEU A 530 6.96 -14.08 23.44
CA LEU A 530 7.43 -15.40 23.83
C LEU A 530 8.86 -15.62 23.31
N PHE A 531 9.73 -16.14 24.18
CA PHE A 531 11.17 -16.37 23.93
C PHE A 531 12.02 -15.09 23.79
N GLY A 532 11.52 -13.97 24.29
CA GLY A 532 12.22 -12.68 24.28
C GLY A 532 13.41 -12.61 25.26
N ARG A 533 14.29 -11.64 25.02
CA ARG A 533 15.53 -11.36 25.78
C ARG A 533 15.48 -9.93 26.36
N PRO A 534 16.44 -9.50 27.20
CA PRO A 534 16.40 -8.16 27.82
C PRO A 534 16.33 -6.96 26.87
N HIS A 535 16.71 -7.10 25.59
CA HIS A 535 16.57 -6.04 24.59
C HIS A 535 15.19 -5.97 23.93
N ASN A 536 14.35 -6.98 24.13
CA ASN A 536 13.00 -7.09 23.58
C ASN A 536 11.93 -6.47 24.48
N VAL A 537 12.30 -6.06 25.69
CA VAL A 537 11.33 -5.54 26.67
C VAL A 537 10.89 -4.14 26.29
N GLN A 538 9.58 -3.96 26.09
CA GLN A 538 8.97 -2.72 25.57
C GLN A 538 7.72 -2.32 26.38
N PRO A 539 7.32 -1.03 26.41
CA PRO A 539 6.05 -0.61 26.99
C PRO A 539 4.85 -1.32 26.34
N ASN A 540 3.80 -1.61 27.12
CA ASN A 540 2.64 -2.44 26.75
C ASN A 540 2.92 -3.92 26.44
N TRP A 541 4.19 -4.37 26.48
CA TRP A 541 4.57 -5.76 26.28
C TRP A 541 4.91 -6.43 27.62
N ILE A 542 4.48 -7.69 27.75
CA ILE A 542 5.01 -8.65 28.72
C ILE A 542 5.98 -9.58 27.98
N THR A 543 7.25 -9.59 28.37
CA THR A 543 8.28 -10.44 27.75
C THR A 543 8.52 -11.70 28.59
N LEU A 544 8.38 -12.88 27.99
CA LEU A 544 8.66 -14.17 28.61
C LEU A 544 9.91 -14.82 27.99
N GLY A 545 10.82 -15.33 28.82
CA GLY A 545 12.05 -15.96 28.35
C GLY A 545 13.01 -16.32 29.49
N ASN A 546 13.88 -17.30 29.26
CA ASN A 546 14.81 -17.80 30.27
C ASN A 546 16.05 -16.90 30.48
N GLN A 547 16.33 -15.97 29.57
CA GLN A 547 17.48 -15.04 29.61
C GLN A 547 17.14 -13.66 30.20
N LEU A 548 15.93 -13.49 30.74
CA LEU A 548 15.50 -12.25 31.42
C LEU A 548 16.04 -12.21 32.86
N ASP A 549 15.95 -11.04 33.50
CA ASP A 549 16.49 -10.80 34.85
C ASP A 549 15.35 -10.78 35.87
N GLY A 550 15.04 -11.95 36.45
CA GLY A 550 13.98 -12.11 37.45
C GLY A 550 12.57 -11.86 36.93
N VAL A 551 11.69 -11.40 37.82
CA VAL A 551 10.27 -11.13 37.55
C VAL A 551 9.98 -9.67 37.85
N HIS A 552 9.37 -8.97 36.88
CA HIS A 552 8.96 -7.57 37.01
C HIS A 552 7.55 -7.39 36.44
N LEU A 553 6.57 -7.22 37.34
CA LEU A 553 5.14 -7.12 37.00
C LEU A 553 4.53 -5.89 37.67
N LEU A 554 3.87 -5.06 36.86
CA LEU A 554 3.30 -3.77 37.24
C LEU A 554 1.77 -3.73 37.07
N ASP A 555 1.21 -4.57 36.19
CA ASP A 555 -0.23 -4.81 36.11
C ASP A 555 -0.68 -5.52 37.41
N PRO A 556 -1.53 -4.88 38.24
CA PRO A 556 -1.87 -5.41 39.56
C PRO A 556 -2.65 -6.72 39.49
N ASP A 557 -3.45 -6.94 38.44
CA ASP A 557 -4.23 -8.16 38.28
C ASP A 557 -3.29 -9.34 38.02
N ILE A 558 -2.28 -9.14 37.16
CA ILE A 558 -1.28 -10.15 36.81
C ILE A 558 -0.32 -10.39 37.98
N ALA A 559 0.12 -9.35 38.68
CA ALA A 559 0.99 -9.47 39.85
C ALA A 559 0.31 -10.26 40.99
N LEU A 560 -0.96 -10.00 41.26
CA LEU A 560 -1.75 -10.75 42.25
C LEU A 560 -2.01 -12.20 41.83
N ALA A 561 -2.32 -12.44 40.54
CA ALA A 561 -2.49 -13.79 40.00
C ALA A 561 -1.18 -14.60 40.08
N TYR A 562 -0.05 -13.99 39.72
CA TYR A 562 1.28 -14.58 39.81
C TYR A 562 1.65 -14.93 41.25
N GLN A 563 1.51 -14.00 42.20
CA GLN A 563 1.82 -14.23 43.61
C GLN A 563 0.93 -15.31 44.24
N LYS A 564 -0.35 -15.40 43.82
CA LYS A 564 -1.27 -16.45 44.26
C LYS A 564 -0.88 -17.84 43.75
N HIS A 565 -0.37 -17.94 42.52
CA HIS A 565 0.04 -19.21 41.92
C HIS A 565 1.47 -19.63 42.35
N TYR A 566 2.37 -18.67 42.57
CA TYR A 566 3.77 -18.89 42.94
C TYR A 566 4.09 -18.16 44.26
N PRO A 567 3.60 -18.64 45.42
CA PRO A 567 3.77 -17.96 46.71
C PRO A 567 5.23 -17.93 47.20
N ASP A 568 6.05 -18.90 46.77
CA ASP A 568 7.47 -19.01 47.13
C ASP A 568 8.40 -18.22 46.19
N ALA A 569 7.88 -17.63 45.11
CA ALA A 569 8.67 -16.79 44.21
C ALA A 569 8.99 -15.44 44.88
N THR A 570 10.21 -14.94 44.68
CA THR A 570 10.60 -13.59 45.12
C THR A 570 9.63 -12.55 44.55
N ALA A 571 9.07 -11.71 45.41
CA ALA A 571 8.01 -10.78 45.03
C ALA A 571 8.39 -9.90 43.82
N PRO A 572 7.47 -9.66 42.86
CA PRO A 572 7.77 -9.09 41.53
C PRO A 572 8.24 -7.61 41.51
N ASN A 573 8.46 -7.01 42.68
CA ASN A 573 8.85 -5.61 42.87
C ASN A 573 10.20 -5.45 43.61
N ALA A 574 11.05 -6.48 43.61
CA ALA A 574 12.31 -6.49 44.36
C ALA A 574 13.52 -5.92 43.58
N LYS A 575 13.44 -4.67 43.09
CA LYS A 575 14.60 -3.81 42.75
C LYS A 575 14.32 -2.35 43.05
#